data_AF-A0A6G3ZQG9-F1
#
_entry.id   AF-A0A6G3ZQG9-F1
#
_cell.length_a   1.000
_cell.length_b   1.000
_cell.length_c   1.000
_cell.angle_alpha   90.00
_cell.angle_beta   90.00
_cell.angle_gamma   90.00
#
_symmetry.space_group_name_H-M   'P 1'
#
loop_
_entity.id
_entity.type
_entity.pdbx_description
1 polymer ?
#
loop_
_entity_poly.entity_id
_entity_poly.type
_entity_poly.pdbx_seq_one_letter_code
_entity_poly.pdbx_strand_id
1 'polypeptide(L)'
;MSDKTHAAVPTELISCNNVVDRAETFKEHTDHWMNENADQFDPFYWTDTGTREVRRKALTEAAHYLYVADMHDDSAAPQLKNLLATRANDESFYRLLRRKPTELDKLGYPLVYLSTIDELDPNAKRVLDDVLDWPETWSKSRLPARQLDLWNLCRMYGYDGHDFDLNQLLDHGYATRSLNMAQVNQNDVYGLTHEFLYYHNLGSGSDAFPDEPLEYNHPSVLQAGILRFMIEGHTDLVAELLICGVLQRQVPPGLARFTFSWLFDHLDDDGYLSFSVESTEELKKVRWTRHRQLGRK
;
A
#
# COMPACT_ATOMS: atom_id res chain seq x y z
N MET A 1 -30.02 -12.44 -0.70
CA MET A 1 -29.47 -12.48 0.67
C MET A 1 -28.88 -13.86 0.85
N SER A 2 -27.60 -14.04 0.49
CA SER A 2 -26.89 -15.26 0.86
C SER A 2 -26.23 -14.99 2.20
N ASP A 3 -26.39 -15.91 3.15
CA ASP A 3 -25.55 -15.96 4.34
C ASP A 3 -24.10 -16.10 3.87
N LYS A 4 -23.33 -15.02 3.93
CA LYS A 4 -21.87 -15.12 3.90
C LYS A 4 -21.48 -15.59 5.29
N THR A 5 -21.18 -16.87 5.42
CA THR A 5 -20.48 -17.40 6.59
C THR A 5 -19.17 -16.62 6.75
N HIS A 6 -19.10 -15.79 7.78
CA HIS A 6 -17.86 -15.14 8.22
C HIS A 6 -16.83 -16.24 8.50
N ALA A 7 -15.68 -16.15 7.84
CA ALA A 7 -14.64 -17.16 7.94
C ALA A 7 -13.84 -16.86 9.21
N ALA A 8 -14.31 -17.37 10.35
CA ALA A 8 -13.67 -17.16 11.65
C ALA A 8 -12.15 -17.35 11.57
N VAL A 9 -11.39 -16.43 12.19
CA VAL A 9 -9.92 -16.49 12.29
C VAL A 9 -9.51 -17.92 12.62
N PRO A 10 -8.70 -18.54 11.74
CA PRO A 10 -8.35 -19.92 11.95
C PRO A 10 -7.61 -20.05 13.28
N THR A 11 -8.13 -20.90 14.16
CA THR A 11 -7.57 -21.22 15.49
C THR A 11 -6.06 -21.52 15.41
N GLU A 12 -5.59 -21.91 14.23
CA GLU A 12 -4.20 -22.16 13.85
C GLU A 12 -3.30 -20.93 14.04
N LEU A 13 -3.72 -19.70 13.67
CA LEU A 13 -2.97 -18.45 13.86
C LEU A 13 -2.65 -18.13 15.33
N ILE A 14 -3.50 -18.63 16.24
CA ILE A 14 -3.36 -18.46 17.69
C ILE A 14 -2.42 -19.53 18.30
N SER A 15 -2.24 -20.66 17.62
CA SER A 15 -1.48 -21.81 18.11
C SER A 15 -0.01 -21.85 17.70
N CYS A 16 0.40 -21.02 16.75
CA CYS A 16 1.79 -20.88 16.30
C CYS A 16 2.67 -20.21 17.38
N ASN A 17 3.69 -20.92 17.87
CA ASN A 17 4.59 -20.44 18.92
C ASN A 17 5.69 -19.48 18.43
N ASN A 18 5.88 -19.34 17.11
CA ASN A 18 6.90 -18.45 16.54
C ASN A 18 6.27 -17.46 15.53
N VAL A 19 6.90 -16.29 15.38
CA VAL A 19 6.41 -15.17 14.55
C VAL A 19 6.44 -15.47 13.05
N VAL A 20 7.39 -16.30 12.60
CA VAL A 20 7.54 -16.67 11.18
C VAL A 20 6.38 -17.57 10.76
N ASP A 21 6.08 -18.60 11.54
CA ASP A 21 4.95 -19.50 11.27
C ASP A 21 3.63 -18.71 11.21
N ARG A 22 3.44 -17.72 12.11
CA ARG A 22 2.26 -16.84 12.07
C ARG A 22 2.20 -16.00 10.79
N ALA A 23 3.35 -15.51 10.30
CA ALA A 23 3.42 -14.74 9.06
C ALA A 23 3.07 -15.61 7.84
N GLU A 24 3.59 -16.83 7.78
CA GLU A 24 3.28 -17.79 6.71
C GLU A 24 1.80 -18.18 6.71
N THR A 25 1.24 -18.53 7.88
CA THR A 25 -0.19 -18.83 7.99
C THR A 25 -1.06 -17.61 7.63
N PHE A 26 -0.65 -16.40 8.00
CA PHE A 26 -1.38 -15.18 7.63
C PHE A 26 -1.34 -14.92 6.11
N LYS A 27 -0.19 -15.16 5.49
CA LYS A 27 -0.02 -15.12 4.04
C LYS A 27 -0.96 -16.13 3.36
N GLU A 28 -0.92 -17.40 3.76
CA GLU A 28 -1.79 -18.44 3.18
C GLU A 28 -3.29 -18.09 3.27
N HIS A 29 -3.73 -17.55 4.41
CA HIS A 29 -5.11 -17.06 4.55
C HIS A 29 -5.41 -15.85 3.68
N THR A 30 -4.47 -14.92 3.56
CA THR A 30 -4.61 -13.76 2.68
C THR A 30 -4.73 -14.23 1.23
N ASP A 31 -3.85 -15.12 0.77
CA ASP A 31 -3.86 -15.69 -0.58
C ASP A 31 -5.19 -16.37 -0.89
N HIS A 32 -5.68 -17.17 0.06
CA HIS A 32 -6.98 -17.85 -0.05
C HIS A 32 -8.14 -16.86 -0.12
N TRP A 33 -8.21 -15.89 0.80
CA TRP A 33 -9.29 -14.91 0.81
C TRP A 33 -9.30 -14.06 -0.46
N MET A 34 -8.13 -13.56 -0.88
CA MET A 34 -7.95 -12.74 -2.08
C MET A 34 -8.45 -13.49 -3.32
N ASN A 35 -8.21 -14.79 -3.36
CA ASN A 35 -8.71 -15.67 -4.41
C ASN A 35 -10.23 -15.80 -4.37
N GLU A 36 -10.81 -16.17 -3.22
CA GLU A 36 -12.27 -16.39 -3.08
C GLU A 36 -13.10 -15.12 -3.27
N ASN A 37 -12.51 -13.96 -2.98
CA ASN A 37 -13.15 -12.64 -3.06
C ASN A 37 -12.62 -11.80 -4.23
N ALA A 38 -12.07 -12.44 -5.26
CA ALA A 38 -11.52 -11.73 -6.42
C ALA A 38 -12.53 -10.72 -7.01
N ASP A 39 -13.82 -11.04 -7.04
CA ASP A 39 -14.88 -10.14 -7.53
C ASP A 39 -14.93 -8.76 -6.82
N GLN A 40 -14.43 -8.69 -5.58
CA GLN A 40 -14.31 -7.46 -4.81
C GLN A 40 -13.25 -6.50 -5.37
N PHE A 41 -12.42 -6.94 -6.31
CA PHE A 41 -11.38 -6.15 -6.95
C PHE A 41 -11.79 -5.64 -8.33
N ASP A 42 -13.00 -5.95 -8.79
CA ASP A 42 -13.47 -5.52 -10.11
C ASP A 42 -13.62 -3.98 -10.18
N PRO A 43 -12.82 -3.29 -11.02
CA PRO A 43 -12.83 -1.84 -11.14
C PRO A 43 -13.98 -1.35 -12.03
N PHE A 44 -15.03 -2.15 -12.24
CA PHE A 44 -16.28 -1.74 -12.89
C PHE A 44 -17.55 -2.14 -12.11
N TYR A 45 -17.40 -2.80 -10.95
CA TYR A 45 -18.52 -3.25 -10.13
C TYR A 45 -18.76 -2.35 -8.90
N TRP A 46 -19.66 -1.36 -9.03
CA TRP A 46 -20.06 -0.46 -7.94
C TRP A 46 -21.48 0.07 -8.09
N THR A 47 -22.03 0.51 -6.96
CA THR A 47 -23.34 1.17 -6.84
C THR A 47 -23.24 2.69 -6.75
N ASP A 48 -22.08 3.23 -6.36
CA ASP A 48 -21.88 4.64 -6.09
C ASP A 48 -20.42 5.09 -6.34
N THR A 49 -20.18 6.39 -6.25
CA THR A 49 -18.86 6.99 -6.55
C THR A 49 -17.80 6.64 -5.50
N GLY A 50 -18.17 6.50 -4.22
CA GLY A 50 -17.23 6.13 -3.17
C GLY A 50 -16.73 4.71 -3.38
N THR A 51 -17.66 3.78 -3.58
CA THR A 51 -17.34 2.38 -3.89
C THR A 51 -16.47 2.27 -5.15
N ARG A 52 -16.73 3.08 -6.18
CA ARG A 52 -15.91 3.11 -7.40
C ARG A 52 -14.43 3.39 -7.13
N GLU A 53 -14.12 4.43 -6.36
CA GLU A 53 -12.73 4.80 -6.08
C GLU A 53 -12.04 3.76 -5.19
N VAL A 54 -12.78 3.15 -4.24
CA VAL A 54 -12.29 2.03 -3.43
C VAL A 54 -11.94 0.82 -4.30
N ARG A 55 -12.82 0.41 -5.23
CA ARG A 55 -12.58 -0.74 -6.12
C ARG A 55 -11.36 -0.54 -7.03
N ARG A 56 -11.18 0.67 -7.57
CA ARG A 56 -9.99 0.98 -8.41
C ARG A 56 -8.70 0.94 -7.61
N LYS A 57 -8.73 1.49 -6.39
CA LYS A 57 -7.60 1.40 -5.46
C LYS A 57 -7.30 -0.06 -5.14
N ALA A 58 -8.31 -0.85 -4.79
CA ALA A 58 -8.17 -2.27 -4.48
C ALA A 58 -7.52 -3.05 -5.63
N LEU A 59 -7.96 -2.86 -6.87
CA LEU A 59 -7.33 -3.54 -8.02
C LEU A 59 -5.84 -3.19 -8.16
N THR A 60 -5.48 -1.94 -7.88
CA THR A 60 -4.10 -1.46 -7.95
C THR A 60 -3.25 -2.08 -6.86
N GLU A 61 -3.75 -2.17 -5.63
CA GLU A 61 -3.07 -2.85 -4.52
C GLU A 61 -2.96 -4.36 -4.76
N ALA A 62 -4.00 -4.99 -5.34
CA ALA A 62 -3.94 -6.37 -5.78
C ALA A 62 -2.85 -6.63 -6.82
N ALA A 63 -2.62 -5.68 -7.75
CA ALA A 63 -1.52 -5.78 -8.71
C ALA A 63 -0.15 -5.77 -8.04
N HIS A 64 0.06 -4.92 -7.03
CA HIS A 64 1.31 -4.91 -6.26
C HIS A 64 1.50 -6.21 -5.48
N TYR A 65 0.46 -6.67 -4.81
CA TYR A 65 0.49 -7.92 -4.07
C TYR A 65 0.88 -9.10 -4.96
N LEU A 66 0.23 -9.25 -6.13
CA LEU A 66 0.57 -10.30 -7.10
C LEU A 66 1.97 -10.14 -7.68
N TYR A 67 2.41 -8.91 -7.94
CA TYR A 67 3.77 -8.64 -8.39
C TYR A 67 4.81 -9.11 -7.36
N VAL A 68 4.63 -8.76 -6.08
CA VAL A 68 5.53 -9.18 -5.00
C VAL A 68 5.49 -10.71 -4.82
N ALA A 69 4.31 -11.33 -4.90
CA ALA A 69 4.19 -12.79 -4.81
C ALA A 69 4.93 -13.51 -5.96
N ASP A 70 4.71 -13.08 -7.21
CA ASP A 70 5.38 -13.68 -8.38
C ASP A 70 6.92 -13.49 -8.31
N MET A 71 7.42 -12.37 -7.78
CA MET A 71 8.86 -12.14 -7.57
C MET A 71 9.50 -13.12 -6.56
N HIS A 72 8.70 -13.73 -5.69
CA HIS A 72 9.14 -14.72 -4.72
C HIS A 72 8.77 -16.16 -5.15
N ASP A 73 8.51 -16.38 -6.44
CA ASP A 73 8.09 -17.67 -7.02
C ASP A 73 6.86 -18.28 -6.33
N ASP A 74 5.99 -17.42 -5.82
CA ASP A 74 4.81 -17.81 -5.06
C ASP A 74 3.54 -17.73 -5.91
N SER A 75 2.84 -18.86 -6.04
CA SER A 75 1.61 -18.96 -6.82
C SER A 75 0.41 -18.45 -6.01
N ALA A 76 0.33 -17.14 -5.82
CA ALA A 76 -0.74 -16.50 -5.06
C ALA A 76 -2.00 -16.22 -5.89
N ALA A 77 -3.17 -16.45 -5.28
CA ALA A 77 -4.50 -16.01 -5.72
C ALA A 77 -4.78 -16.07 -7.25
N PRO A 78 -4.81 -17.26 -7.88
CA PRO A 78 -4.95 -17.40 -9.34
C PRO A 78 -6.24 -16.79 -9.94
N GLN A 79 -7.35 -16.77 -9.21
CA GLN A 79 -8.60 -16.13 -9.65
C GLN A 79 -8.47 -14.61 -9.67
N LEU A 80 -7.76 -14.02 -8.70
CA LEU A 80 -7.46 -12.59 -8.68
C LEU A 80 -6.53 -12.22 -9.84
N LYS A 81 -5.50 -13.03 -10.11
CA LYS A 81 -4.62 -12.87 -11.28
C LYS A 81 -5.42 -12.89 -12.58
N ASN A 82 -6.33 -13.85 -12.75
CA ASN A 82 -7.21 -13.92 -13.93
C ASN A 82 -8.15 -12.72 -14.05
N LEU A 83 -8.73 -12.23 -12.93
CA LEU A 83 -9.55 -11.03 -12.95
C LEU A 83 -8.72 -9.81 -13.40
N LEU A 84 -7.51 -9.65 -12.87
CA LEU A 84 -6.60 -8.57 -13.22
C LEU A 84 -6.25 -8.63 -14.71
N ALA A 85 -5.85 -9.81 -15.21
CA ALA A 85 -5.61 -10.07 -16.64
C ALA A 85 -6.82 -9.67 -17.51
N THR A 86 -8.01 -10.10 -17.11
CA THR A 86 -9.25 -9.78 -17.82
C THR A 86 -9.53 -8.29 -17.83
N ARG A 87 -9.38 -7.61 -16.69
CA ARG A 87 -9.80 -6.21 -16.53
C ARG A 87 -8.78 -5.22 -17.09
N ALA A 88 -7.50 -5.46 -16.91
CA ALA A 88 -6.47 -4.57 -17.44
C ALA A 88 -6.38 -4.63 -18.98
N ASN A 89 -6.66 -5.80 -19.57
CA ASN A 89 -6.77 -5.97 -21.04
C ASN A 89 -8.14 -5.59 -21.61
N ASP A 90 -9.14 -5.26 -20.78
CA ASP A 90 -10.43 -4.77 -21.23
C ASP A 90 -10.33 -3.35 -21.80
N GLU A 91 -10.96 -3.11 -22.96
CA GLU A 91 -10.93 -1.81 -23.62
C GLU A 91 -11.45 -0.66 -22.74
N SER A 92 -12.40 -0.94 -21.87
CA SER A 92 -12.96 0.04 -20.93
C SER A 92 -11.89 0.55 -19.95
N PHE A 93 -10.94 -0.29 -19.58
CA PHE A 93 -9.90 0.04 -18.60
C PHE A 93 -8.81 0.92 -19.19
N TYR A 94 -8.19 0.53 -20.30
CA TYR A 94 -7.17 1.39 -20.91
C TYR A 94 -7.78 2.66 -21.51
N ARG A 95 -9.06 2.66 -21.94
CA ARG A 95 -9.77 3.92 -22.27
C ARG A 95 -9.99 4.82 -21.06
N LEU A 96 -10.20 4.26 -19.86
CA LEU A 96 -10.26 5.03 -18.63
C LEU A 96 -8.91 5.70 -18.34
N LEU A 97 -7.82 4.94 -18.42
CA LEU A 97 -6.46 5.48 -18.23
C LEU A 97 -6.17 6.61 -19.23
N ARG A 98 -6.48 6.40 -20.51
CA ARG A 98 -6.30 7.43 -21.56
C ARG A 98 -7.10 8.71 -21.28
N ARG A 99 -8.27 8.62 -20.65
CA ARG A 99 -9.08 9.80 -20.27
C ARG A 99 -8.54 10.49 -19.02
N LYS A 100 -7.71 9.80 -18.25
CA LYS A 100 -7.19 10.23 -16.95
C LYS A 100 -5.69 9.90 -16.81
N PRO A 101 -4.85 10.48 -17.68
CA PRO A 101 -3.41 10.21 -17.68
C PRO A 101 -2.75 10.57 -16.35
N THR A 102 -3.27 11.60 -15.67
CA THR A 102 -2.78 12.04 -14.37
C THR A 102 -3.07 11.04 -13.25
N GLU A 103 -3.91 10.03 -13.46
CA GLU A 103 -4.19 8.95 -12.51
C GLU A 103 -3.36 7.68 -12.82
N LEU A 104 -2.27 7.78 -13.61
CA LEU A 104 -1.41 6.63 -13.92
C LEU A 104 -0.87 5.92 -12.65
N ASP A 105 -0.52 6.66 -11.60
CA ASP A 105 -0.12 6.12 -10.29
C ASP A 105 -1.21 5.26 -9.63
N LYS A 106 -2.48 5.41 -10.03
CA LYS A 106 -3.63 4.70 -9.47
C LYS A 106 -4.24 3.66 -10.41
N LEU A 107 -3.82 3.62 -11.67
CA LEU A 107 -4.45 2.79 -12.70
C LEU A 107 -3.43 2.00 -13.51
N GLY A 108 -2.15 2.36 -13.46
CA GLY A 108 -1.10 1.77 -14.27
C GLY A 108 -0.55 0.46 -13.72
N TYR A 109 -0.54 0.25 -12.39
CA TYR A 109 0.05 -0.97 -11.80
C TYR A 109 -0.55 -2.28 -12.33
N PRO A 110 -1.88 -2.43 -12.54
CA PRO A 110 -2.41 -3.62 -13.20
C PRO A 110 -1.82 -3.87 -14.60
N LEU A 111 -1.62 -2.81 -15.40
CA LEU A 111 -1.04 -2.93 -16.74
C LEU A 111 0.44 -3.29 -16.65
N VAL A 112 1.19 -2.62 -15.77
CA VAL A 112 2.62 -2.86 -15.57
C VAL A 112 2.87 -4.27 -15.08
N TYR A 113 2.14 -4.74 -14.07
CA TYR A 113 2.25 -6.12 -13.59
C TYR A 113 2.06 -7.14 -14.72
N LEU A 114 1.00 -7.01 -15.52
CA LEU A 114 0.81 -7.92 -16.67
C LEU A 114 1.93 -7.83 -17.70
N SER A 115 2.55 -6.65 -17.87
CA SER A 115 3.72 -6.54 -18.74
C SER A 115 4.92 -7.28 -18.18
N THR A 116 5.10 -7.34 -16.86
CA THR A 116 6.23 -8.05 -16.24
C THR A 116 6.16 -9.58 -16.40
N ILE A 117 4.96 -10.10 -16.66
CA ILE A 117 4.71 -11.53 -16.89
C ILE A 117 4.35 -11.85 -18.35
N ASP A 118 4.56 -10.90 -19.28
CA ASP A 118 4.27 -11.04 -20.71
C ASP A 118 2.78 -11.35 -21.05
N GLU A 119 1.84 -10.91 -20.22
CA GLU A 119 0.38 -11.12 -20.41
C GLU A 119 -0.39 -9.84 -20.81
N LEU A 120 0.30 -8.70 -20.97
CA LEU A 120 -0.34 -7.44 -21.36
C LEU A 120 -0.68 -7.41 -22.86
N ASP A 121 -1.95 -7.14 -23.19
CA ASP A 121 -2.41 -7.02 -24.57
C ASP A 121 -1.69 -5.87 -25.30
N PRO A 122 -1.30 -6.04 -26.58
CA PRO A 122 -0.59 -5.01 -27.34
C PRO A 122 -1.32 -3.65 -27.40
N ASN A 123 -2.65 -3.62 -27.37
CA ASN A 123 -3.41 -2.37 -27.35
C ASN A 123 -3.34 -1.68 -26.00
N ALA A 124 -3.43 -2.46 -24.91
CA ALA A 124 -3.29 -1.95 -23.55
C ALA A 124 -1.87 -1.41 -23.33
N LYS A 125 -0.86 -2.15 -23.81
CA LYS A 125 0.55 -1.73 -23.81
C LYS A 125 0.75 -0.41 -24.54
N ARG A 126 0.26 -0.29 -25.78
CA ARG A 126 0.34 0.95 -26.56
C ARG A 126 -0.31 2.14 -25.86
N VAL A 127 -1.43 1.94 -25.16
CA VAL A 127 -2.07 3.02 -24.40
C VAL A 127 -1.26 3.40 -23.17
N LEU A 128 -0.63 2.43 -22.50
CA LEU A 128 0.29 2.71 -21.39
C LEU A 128 1.49 3.54 -21.87
N ASP A 129 2.12 3.13 -22.98
CA ASP A 129 3.21 3.87 -23.62
C ASP A 129 2.78 5.30 -23.99
N ASP A 130 1.63 5.44 -24.68
CA ASP A 130 1.07 6.75 -25.05
C ASP A 130 0.88 7.66 -23.81
N VAL A 131 0.41 7.12 -22.68
CA VAL A 131 0.15 7.90 -21.46
C VAL A 131 1.43 8.24 -20.71
N LEU A 132 2.45 7.37 -20.75
CA LEU A 132 3.78 7.66 -20.19
C LEU A 132 4.45 8.82 -20.94
N ASP A 133 4.22 8.94 -22.24
CA ASP A 133 4.75 10.03 -23.06
C ASP A 133 3.98 11.36 -22.91
N TRP A 134 2.88 11.39 -22.14
CA TRP A 134 2.11 12.63 -21.94
C TRP A 134 2.77 13.55 -20.90
N PRO A 135 3.05 14.82 -21.23
CA PRO A 135 3.71 15.75 -20.31
C PRO A 135 2.99 15.95 -18.97
N GLU A 136 1.65 15.90 -18.96
CA GLU A 136 0.84 16.05 -17.76
C GLU A 136 1.02 14.90 -16.77
N THR A 137 1.37 13.70 -17.26
CA THR A 137 1.71 12.55 -16.42
C THR A 137 2.88 12.91 -15.50
N TRP A 138 3.85 13.69 -15.98
CA TRP A 138 5.07 14.11 -15.30
C TRP A 138 5.00 15.51 -14.67
N SER A 139 3.80 16.02 -14.44
CA SER A 139 3.63 17.37 -13.88
C SER A 139 4.41 17.57 -12.57
N LYS A 140 5.16 18.68 -12.49
CA LYS A 140 5.88 19.12 -11.29
C LYS A 140 4.94 19.52 -10.13
N SER A 141 3.64 19.65 -10.38
CA SER A 141 2.65 19.93 -9.32
C SER A 141 2.26 18.70 -8.50
N ARG A 142 2.72 17.51 -8.88
CA ARG A 142 2.51 16.29 -8.10
C ARG A 142 3.27 16.36 -6.78
N LEU A 143 2.70 15.76 -5.74
CA LEU A 143 3.40 15.58 -4.47
C LEU A 143 4.61 14.65 -4.67
N PRO A 144 5.73 14.84 -3.95
CA PRO A 144 6.92 14.02 -4.10
C PRO A 144 6.64 12.51 -4.01
N ALA A 145 5.90 12.06 -2.99
CA ALA A 145 5.48 10.67 -2.86
C ALA A 145 4.79 10.12 -4.12
N ARG A 146 3.93 10.92 -4.77
CA ARG A 146 3.24 10.51 -6.02
C ARG A 146 4.16 10.48 -7.24
N GLN A 147 5.20 11.29 -7.26
CA GLN A 147 6.25 11.19 -8.28
C GLN A 147 7.10 9.95 -8.06
N LEU A 148 7.31 9.52 -6.81
CA LEU A 148 8.00 8.27 -6.53
C LEU A 148 7.16 7.05 -6.91
N ASP A 149 5.85 7.06 -6.62
CA ASP A 149 4.92 6.02 -7.09
C ASP A 149 5.06 5.86 -8.63
N LEU A 150 5.06 6.98 -9.37
CA LEU A 150 5.22 6.96 -10.82
C LEU A 150 6.60 6.45 -11.26
N TRP A 151 7.67 6.88 -10.59
CA TRP A 151 9.02 6.40 -10.86
C TRP A 151 9.13 4.89 -10.67
N ASN A 152 8.60 4.37 -9.55
CA ASN A 152 8.59 2.95 -9.26
C ASN A 152 7.85 2.17 -10.36
N LEU A 153 6.65 2.64 -10.74
CA LEU A 153 5.87 2.07 -11.82
C LEU A 153 6.64 2.05 -13.15
N CYS A 154 7.34 3.13 -13.51
CA CYS A 154 8.15 3.19 -14.74
C CYS A 154 9.32 2.21 -14.69
N ARG A 155 9.98 2.08 -13.54
CA ARG A 155 11.08 1.13 -13.33
C ARG A 155 10.61 -0.31 -13.46
N MET A 156 9.49 -0.65 -12.84
CA MET A 156 8.85 -1.97 -13.00
C MET A 156 8.51 -2.27 -14.46
N TYR A 157 8.03 -1.27 -15.20
CA TYR A 157 7.68 -1.41 -16.61
C TYR A 157 8.89 -1.43 -17.56
N GLY A 158 10.06 -0.97 -17.10
CA GLY A 158 11.25 -0.81 -17.95
C GLY A 158 11.20 0.43 -18.84
N TYR A 159 10.45 1.46 -18.46
CA TYR A 159 10.38 2.73 -19.18
C TYR A 159 11.53 3.68 -18.81
N ASP A 160 12.24 4.19 -19.80
CA ASP A 160 13.41 5.06 -19.70
C ASP A 160 13.24 6.43 -20.41
N GLY A 161 12.04 6.74 -20.91
CA GLY A 161 11.80 7.84 -21.84
C GLY A 161 11.84 9.26 -21.26
N HIS A 162 11.84 9.42 -19.93
CA HIS A 162 11.87 10.74 -19.29
C HIS A 162 13.07 10.91 -18.35
N ASP A 163 13.74 12.07 -18.47
CA ASP A 163 14.79 12.52 -17.55
C ASP A 163 14.21 12.75 -16.15
N PHE A 164 14.15 11.68 -15.36
CA PHE A 164 13.72 11.71 -13.97
C PHE A 164 14.92 11.75 -13.03
N ASP A 165 15.06 12.84 -12.29
CA ASP A 165 16.10 12.98 -11.26
C ASP A 165 15.57 12.50 -9.91
N LEU A 166 15.85 11.23 -9.60
CA LEU A 166 15.48 10.61 -8.32
C LEU A 166 16.08 11.35 -7.13
N ASN A 167 17.33 11.82 -7.22
CA ASN A 167 17.97 12.53 -6.11
C ASN A 167 17.26 13.86 -5.84
N GLN A 168 16.96 14.62 -6.90
CA GLN A 168 16.18 15.85 -6.77
C GLN A 168 14.80 15.60 -6.15
N LEU A 169 14.13 14.50 -6.52
CA LEU A 169 12.85 14.14 -5.91
C LEU A 169 13.01 13.92 -4.40
N LEU A 170 13.96 13.06 -4.02
CA LEU A 170 14.20 12.68 -2.64
C LEU A 170 14.59 13.89 -1.78
N ASP A 171 15.36 14.83 -2.34
CA ASP A 171 15.73 16.08 -1.67
C ASP A 171 14.51 16.91 -1.21
N HIS A 172 13.38 16.81 -1.91
CA HIS A 172 12.15 17.57 -1.62
C HIS A 172 11.07 16.73 -0.91
N GLY A 173 11.37 15.45 -0.67
CA GLY A 173 10.46 14.48 -0.06
C GLY A 173 10.19 14.69 1.43
N TYR A 174 9.47 13.76 2.01
CA TYR A 174 9.24 13.62 3.45
C TYR A 174 10.47 13.04 4.17
N ALA A 175 11.29 12.22 3.50
CA ALA A 175 12.52 11.69 4.08
C ALA A 175 13.52 12.80 4.46
N THR A 176 13.63 13.89 3.70
CA THR A 176 14.51 15.00 4.08
C THR A 176 13.91 15.95 5.11
N ARG A 177 12.63 15.76 5.45
CA ARG A 177 11.93 16.60 6.44
C ARG A 177 12.06 16.00 7.83
N SER A 178 12.39 16.85 8.80
CA SER A 178 12.31 16.48 10.22
C SER A 178 10.84 16.44 10.66
N LEU A 179 10.21 15.27 10.53
CA LEU A 179 8.83 15.07 10.93
C LEU A 179 8.72 14.95 12.46
N ASN A 180 8.03 15.89 13.09
CA ASN A 180 7.68 15.78 14.49
C ASN A 180 6.42 14.91 14.65
N MET A 181 6.59 13.66 15.10
CA MET A 181 5.49 12.71 15.27
C MET A 181 4.39 13.18 16.24
N ALA A 182 4.63 14.18 17.08
CA ALA A 182 3.57 14.77 17.90
C ALA A 182 2.66 15.76 17.14
N GLN A 183 3.09 16.24 15.96
CA GLN A 183 2.45 17.35 15.23
C GLN A 183 2.00 16.98 13.82
N VAL A 184 2.62 15.98 13.19
CA VAL A 184 2.26 15.54 11.83
C VAL A 184 0.87 14.92 11.78
N ASN A 185 0.21 15.07 10.63
CA ASN A 185 -1.06 14.42 10.35
C ASN A 185 -0.83 13.06 9.64
N GLN A 186 -1.89 12.27 9.45
CA GLN A 186 -1.82 10.96 8.78
C GLN A 186 -1.28 11.06 7.36
N ASN A 187 -1.65 12.09 6.58
CA ASN A 187 -1.20 12.25 5.20
C ASN A 187 0.31 12.49 5.10
N ASP A 188 0.90 13.20 6.07
CA ASP A 188 2.35 13.39 6.12
C ASP A 188 3.08 12.06 6.33
N VAL A 189 2.50 11.19 7.16
CA VAL A 189 3.06 9.87 7.48
C VAL A 189 2.89 8.92 6.30
N TYR A 190 1.73 8.91 5.65
CA TYR A 190 1.55 8.19 4.37
C TYR A 190 2.51 8.67 3.29
N GLY A 191 2.78 9.97 3.24
CA GLY A 191 3.79 10.51 2.33
C GLY A 191 5.17 9.93 2.59
N LEU A 192 5.56 9.80 3.86
CA LEU A 192 6.83 9.19 4.26
C LEU A 192 6.87 7.68 3.96
N THR A 193 5.80 6.94 4.27
CA THR A 193 5.75 5.50 4.04
C THR A 193 5.83 5.18 2.55
N HIS A 194 5.08 5.89 1.71
CA HIS A 194 5.19 5.79 0.25
C HIS A 194 6.62 6.04 -0.22
N GLU A 195 7.30 7.07 0.29
CA GLU A 195 8.68 7.35 -0.10
C GLU A 195 9.62 6.17 0.20
N PHE A 196 9.53 5.58 1.38
CA PHE A 196 10.36 4.42 1.71
C PHE A 196 9.95 3.16 0.96
N LEU A 197 8.66 2.86 0.88
CA LEU A 197 8.13 1.67 0.24
C LEU A 197 8.48 1.63 -1.24
N TYR A 198 8.22 2.71 -1.99
CA TYR A 198 8.43 2.74 -3.44
C TYR A 198 9.91 2.91 -3.83
N TYR A 199 10.73 3.55 -2.99
CA TYR A 199 12.19 3.58 -3.16
C TYR A 199 12.78 2.16 -3.16
N HIS A 200 12.30 1.32 -2.22
CA HIS A 200 12.77 -0.05 -2.01
C HIS A 200 11.98 -1.13 -2.77
N ASN A 201 11.13 -0.75 -3.72
CA ASN A 201 10.24 -1.69 -4.43
C ASN A 201 9.45 -2.63 -3.50
N LEU A 202 8.90 -2.07 -2.42
CA LEU A 202 8.17 -2.78 -1.37
C LEU A 202 9.00 -3.87 -0.65
N GLY A 203 10.33 -3.89 -0.82
CA GLY A 203 11.21 -4.92 -0.26
C GLY A 203 11.33 -6.20 -1.09
N SER A 204 10.81 -6.21 -2.32
CA SER A 204 10.83 -7.40 -3.20
C SER A 204 12.23 -7.81 -3.69
N GLY A 205 13.24 -6.94 -3.57
CA GLY A 205 14.62 -7.23 -3.94
C GLY A 205 14.82 -7.34 -5.45
N SER A 206 15.06 -6.21 -6.12
CA SER A 206 15.32 -6.15 -7.56
C SER A 206 16.48 -5.21 -7.87
N ASP A 207 17.36 -5.61 -8.80
CA ASP A 207 18.53 -4.82 -9.23
C ASP A 207 18.13 -3.46 -9.86
N ALA A 208 16.87 -3.30 -10.25
CA ALA A 208 16.35 -2.03 -10.75
C ALA A 208 16.14 -0.98 -9.63
N PHE A 209 16.23 -1.40 -8.37
CA PHE A 209 15.94 -0.58 -7.20
C PHE A 209 17.11 -0.59 -6.20
N PRO A 210 17.30 0.51 -5.46
CA PRO A 210 18.28 0.57 -4.37
C PRO A 210 18.01 -0.49 -3.28
N ASP A 211 19.08 -1.07 -2.72
CA ASP A 211 19.03 -1.95 -1.53
C ASP A 211 19.52 -1.22 -0.26
N GLU A 212 20.28 -0.14 -0.44
CA GLU A 212 20.72 0.70 0.66
C GLU A 212 19.57 1.48 1.28
N PRO A 213 19.52 1.61 2.63
CA PRO A 213 18.60 2.51 3.29
C PRO A 213 18.69 3.93 2.70
N LEU A 214 17.53 4.54 2.51
CA LEU A 214 17.47 5.95 2.13
C LEU A 214 18.05 6.78 3.29
N GLU A 215 18.83 7.81 2.98
CA GLU A 215 19.39 8.65 4.05
C GLU A 215 18.26 9.31 4.84
N TYR A 216 18.02 8.78 6.04
CA TYR A 216 17.00 9.27 6.95
C TYR A 216 17.58 9.42 8.34
N ASN A 217 17.95 10.65 8.69
CA ASN A 217 18.71 10.97 9.90
C ASN A 217 17.86 10.96 11.20
N HIS A 218 16.63 10.44 11.15
CA HIS A 218 15.68 10.49 12.25
C HIS A 218 15.06 9.12 12.57
N PRO A 219 15.85 8.10 12.95
CA PRO A 219 15.33 6.75 13.23
C PRO A 219 14.28 6.70 14.35
N SER A 220 14.31 7.65 15.28
CA SER A 220 13.29 7.80 16.32
C SER A 220 11.92 8.14 15.76
N VAL A 221 11.82 8.70 14.54
CA VAL A 221 10.55 9.07 13.92
C VAL A 221 9.74 7.85 13.54
N LEU A 222 10.36 6.83 12.93
CA LEU A 222 9.67 5.58 12.59
C LEU A 222 9.18 4.86 13.85
N GLN A 223 10.03 4.76 14.88
CA GLN A 223 9.66 4.15 16.15
C GLN A 223 8.54 4.92 16.87
N ALA A 224 8.63 6.25 16.91
CA ALA A 224 7.59 7.11 17.49
C ALA A 224 6.29 7.04 16.70
N GLY A 225 6.36 6.95 15.37
CA GLY A 225 5.21 6.74 14.48
C GLY A 225 4.50 5.43 14.80
N ILE A 226 5.25 4.32 14.83
CA ILE A 226 4.71 2.99 15.19
C ILE A 226 3.96 3.07 16.53
N LEU A 227 4.63 3.55 17.57
CA LEU A 227 4.02 3.63 18.91
C LEU A 227 2.80 4.56 18.95
N ARG A 228 2.86 5.70 18.26
CA ARG A 228 1.75 6.64 18.18
C ARG A 228 0.54 6.00 17.50
N PHE A 229 0.72 5.39 16.33
CA PHE A 229 -0.39 4.84 15.56
C PHE A 229 -0.92 3.54 16.16
N MET A 230 -0.13 2.80 16.93
CA MET A 230 -0.64 1.73 17.80
C MET A 230 -1.60 2.27 18.86
N ILE A 231 -1.26 3.40 19.50
CA ILE A 231 -2.14 4.06 20.48
C ILE A 231 -3.42 4.60 19.81
N GLU A 232 -3.31 5.10 18.58
CA GLU A 232 -4.45 5.58 17.79
C GLU A 232 -5.29 4.43 17.18
N GLY A 233 -4.84 3.17 17.28
CA GLY A 233 -5.53 2.02 16.68
C GLY A 233 -5.45 1.94 15.15
N HIS A 234 -4.48 2.63 14.55
CA HIS A 234 -4.36 2.80 13.10
C HIS A 234 -3.52 1.68 12.47
N THR A 235 -4.09 0.47 12.40
CA THR A 235 -3.41 -0.76 11.98
C THR A 235 -2.66 -0.66 10.65
N ASP A 236 -3.25 0.00 9.65
CA ASP A 236 -2.64 0.23 8.32
C ASP A 236 -1.29 0.97 8.39
N LEU A 237 -1.28 2.19 8.94
CA LEU A 237 -0.04 2.94 9.20
C LEU A 237 0.95 2.19 10.10
N VAL A 238 0.48 1.41 11.08
CA VAL A 238 1.38 0.61 11.91
C VAL A 238 2.10 -0.45 11.07
N ALA A 239 1.39 -1.13 10.16
CA ALA A 239 1.96 -2.11 9.25
C ALA A 239 2.94 -1.45 8.26
N GLU A 240 2.55 -0.35 7.61
CA GLU A 240 3.42 0.38 6.68
C GLU A 240 4.69 0.89 7.36
N LEU A 241 4.56 1.49 8.55
CA LEU A 241 5.72 2.00 9.30
C LEU A 241 6.63 0.89 9.79
N LEU A 242 6.09 -0.28 10.14
CA LEU A 242 6.88 -1.45 10.49
C LEU A 242 7.72 -1.90 9.29
N ILE A 243 7.09 -2.05 8.11
CA ILE A 243 7.79 -2.42 6.87
C ILE A 243 8.87 -1.39 6.54
N CYS A 244 8.53 -0.10 6.55
CA CYS A 244 9.48 0.99 6.35
C CYS A 244 10.66 0.92 7.33
N GLY A 245 10.38 0.66 8.61
CA GLY A 245 11.38 0.50 9.65
C GLY A 245 12.34 -0.65 9.43
N VAL A 246 11.87 -1.76 8.86
CA VAL A 246 12.69 -2.91 8.46
C VAL A 246 13.54 -2.56 7.25
N LEU A 247 12.95 -1.99 6.19
CA LEU A 247 13.66 -1.59 4.97
C LEU A 247 14.76 -0.57 5.25
N GLN A 248 14.48 0.40 6.13
CA GLN A 248 15.46 1.40 6.55
C GLN A 248 16.49 0.87 7.56
N ARG A 249 16.32 -0.36 8.08
CA ARG A 249 17.18 -0.95 9.13
C ARG A 249 17.19 -0.10 10.42
N GLN A 250 16.07 0.56 10.73
CA GLN A 250 15.93 1.54 11.81
C GLN A 250 14.99 1.10 12.95
N VAL A 251 14.34 -0.05 12.84
CA VAL A 251 13.51 -0.62 13.90
C VAL A 251 14.25 -1.74 14.63
N PRO A 252 14.40 -1.65 15.96
CA PRO A 252 14.99 -2.73 16.75
C PRO A 252 14.19 -4.03 16.64
N PRO A 253 14.83 -5.21 16.60
CA PRO A 253 14.12 -6.50 16.48
C PRO A 253 13.06 -6.75 17.56
N GLY A 254 13.28 -6.23 18.78
CA GLY A 254 12.29 -6.30 19.86
C GLY A 254 11.02 -5.51 19.57
N LEU A 255 11.16 -4.30 19.03
CA LEU A 255 10.01 -3.48 18.63
C LEU A 255 9.29 -4.11 17.44
N ALA A 256 10.02 -4.59 16.44
CA ALA A 256 9.41 -5.27 15.28
C ALA A 256 8.54 -6.47 15.71
N ARG A 257 9.07 -7.36 16.57
CA ARG A 257 8.31 -8.50 17.09
C ARG A 257 7.07 -8.08 17.89
N PHE A 258 7.20 -7.04 18.70
CA PHE A 258 6.09 -6.51 19.49
C PHE A 258 5.00 -5.93 18.59
N THR A 259 5.36 -5.09 17.63
CA THR A 259 4.44 -4.49 16.66
C THR A 259 3.74 -5.54 15.80
N PHE A 260 4.46 -6.55 15.34
CA PHE A 260 3.87 -7.65 14.57
C PHE A 260 2.88 -8.47 15.40
N SER A 261 3.22 -8.77 16.66
CA SER A 261 2.29 -9.44 17.58
C SER A 261 1.04 -8.59 17.82
N TRP A 262 1.20 -7.28 18.01
CA TRP A 262 0.08 -6.36 18.18
C TRP A 262 -0.81 -6.31 16.94
N LEU A 263 -0.25 -6.30 15.72
CA LEU A 263 -1.03 -6.35 14.48
C LEU A 263 -1.89 -7.62 14.43
N PHE A 264 -1.32 -8.77 14.78
CA PHE A 264 -2.09 -10.01 14.82
C PHE A 264 -3.21 -10.02 15.86
N ASP A 265 -3.01 -9.36 17.01
CA ASP A 265 -4.04 -9.25 18.04
C ASP A 265 -5.19 -8.31 17.59
N HIS A 266 -5.03 -7.59 16.48
CA HIS A 266 -6.04 -6.70 15.87
C HIS A 266 -6.63 -7.26 14.57
N LEU A 267 -6.28 -8.50 14.21
CA LEU A 267 -7.02 -9.23 13.19
C LEU A 267 -8.44 -9.49 13.70
N ASP A 268 -9.43 -9.03 12.93
CA ASP A 268 -10.82 -9.38 13.17
C ASP A 268 -11.10 -10.83 12.74
N ASP A 269 -12.33 -11.27 13.03
CA ASP A 269 -12.77 -12.63 12.75
C ASP A 269 -12.68 -13.01 11.27
N ASP A 270 -12.64 -12.06 10.33
CA ASP A 270 -12.52 -12.32 8.90
C ASP A 270 -11.04 -12.28 8.42
N GLY A 271 -10.09 -12.15 9.36
CA GLY A 271 -8.65 -12.08 9.07
C GLY A 271 -8.18 -10.71 8.62
N TYR A 272 -8.98 -9.66 8.81
CA TYR A 272 -8.62 -8.28 8.45
C TYR A 272 -8.01 -7.55 9.61
N LEU A 273 -7.00 -6.73 9.31
CA LEU A 273 -6.60 -5.67 10.23
C LEU A 273 -7.75 -4.66 10.33
N SER A 274 -8.50 -4.76 11.42
CA SER A 274 -9.61 -3.85 11.67
C SER A 274 -9.08 -2.42 11.77
N PHE A 275 -9.75 -1.51 11.06
CA PHE A 275 -9.52 -0.09 11.23
C PHE A 275 -10.62 0.45 12.14
N SER A 276 -10.26 0.95 13.32
CA SER A 276 -11.21 1.76 14.06
C SER A 276 -11.36 3.08 13.30
N VAL A 277 -12.34 3.15 12.40
CA VAL A 277 -12.96 4.45 12.08
C VAL A 277 -13.75 4.85 13.32
N GLU A 278 -13.08 5.05 14.46
CA GLU A 278 -13.61 5.99 15.44
C GLU A 278 -13.58 7.32 14.71
N SER A 279 -14.70 7.61 14.04
CA SER A 279 -14.93 8.84 13.33
C SER A 279 -14.35 9.97 14.17
N THR A 280 -13.62 10.89 13.55
CA THR A 280 -13.04 12.06 14.21
C THR A 280 -13.97 12.76 15.23
N GLU A 281 -15.28 12.53 15.18
CA GLU A 281 -16.30 12.84 16.20
C GLU A 281 -16.08 12.18 17.59
N GLU A 282 -15.72 10.89 17.67
CA GLU A 282 -15.50 10.15 18.94
C GLU A 282 -14.22 10.64 19.64
N LEU A 283 -13.12 10.80 18.89
CA LEU A 283 -11.89 11.42 19.40
C LEU A 283 -12.10 12.89 19.80
N LYS A 284 -12.98 13.63 19.10
CA LYS A 284 -13.43 14.98 19.52
C LYS A 284 -14.22 14.92 20.85
N LYS A 285 -15.08 13.92 21.07
CA LYS A 285 -15.78 13.75 22.36
C LYS A 285 -14.78 13.50 23.49
N VAL A 286 -13.79 12.62 23.31
CA VAL A 286 -12.76 12.35 24.34
C VAL A 286 -11.91 13.60 24.64
N ARG A 287 -11.56 14.41 23.62
CA ARG A 287 -10.87 15.70 23.80
C ARG A 287 -11.72 16.76 24.52
N TRP A 288 -13.02 16.81 24.25
CA TRP A 288 -13.95 17.73 24.92
C TRP A 288 -14.16 17.39 26.41
N THR A 289 -14.19 16.11 26.77
CA THR A 289 -14.36 15.68 28.17
C THR A 289 -13.14 16.04 29.02
N ARG A 290 -11.91 15.95 28.47
CA ARG A 290 -10.68 16.36 29.17
C ARG A 290 -10.56 17.87 29.39
N HIS A 291 -11.00 18.70 28.44
CA HIS A 291 -10.99 20.17 28.64
C HIS A 291 -12.00 20.65 29.69
N ARG A 292 -13.13 19.96 29.89
CA ARG A 292 -14.08 20.28 30.97
C ARG A 292 -13.59 19.90 32.36
N GLN A 293 -12.73 18.90 32.49
CA GLN A 293 -12.16 18.52 33.80
C GLN A 293 -11.00 19.42 34.25
N LEU A 294 -10.29 20.04 33.31
CA LEU A 294 -9.18 20.97 33.62
C LEU A 294 -9.62 22.44 33.81
N GLY A 295 -10.87 22.78 33.47
CA GLY A 295 -11.46 24.12 33.68
C GLY A 295 -12.32 24.26 34.95
N ARG A 296 -12.28 23.28 35.86
CA ARG A 296 -12.91 23.35 37.19
C ARG A 296 -11.85 23.21 38.28
N LYS A 297 -10.99 24.23 38.39
CA LYS A 297 -10.28 24.59 39.61
C LYS A 297 -10.28 26.11 39.71
#